data_AF-A0A3C0VVM2-F1
#
_entry.id   AF-A0A3C0VVM2-F1
#
_cell.length_a   1.000
_cell.length_b   1.000
_cell.length_c   1.000
_cell.angle_alpha   90.00
_cell.angle_beta   90.00
_cell.angle_gamma   90.00
#
_symmetry.space_group_name_H-M   'P 1'
#
loop_
_entity.id
_entity.type
_entity.pdbx_description
1 polymer ?
#
loop_
_entity_poly.entity_id
_entity_poly.type
_entity_poly.pdbx_seq_one_letter_code
_entity_poly.pdbx_strand_id
1 'polypeptide(L)'
;QSRDHIGLGTLTHYRPRIAATKPARVPGVPSGLVARTTEKGIRLTWVKSVDPVNAIDASGYAVFRSEQPGGAAQKIADGLAKPEYHDTSVERGGLYFYTVKASNKVGTSAPSAELGANAALPGPWRSRDIGDVQVSGFTEYNGERFTLEGEGVDINGTSDSFHFAYAKYSGQGTITARIVRPMSSQWTKPGVMMRESLDADSRHASVLLLPHWSGALVTRTETGGETTTHGARHLGEAHIIKKNRLSTPYWVRLIRFRNQFTGYMSPDGVQWQQLGSVEIPMSSTFYVGLPACSQLDKVTTTVTYDNVSIPLWRMTDGDRQITARPEPRWHKEPWYKRHDAFNERVREGNVGMLMIGDSITHWWDRDGKKTWDHYYAKRNAVNLAISGDRTEHVLWRLENGNIDGISPKIAVLMIGTNNHMSSPPEVTAHDIRLIVRKLRTKLPETKVLVLGIFPRGGDDNDGARQINMKVNRLIEDIGDGEWVHYADIGQAFLNGRRMRGDLIPDGSHPNAKGYAVWAAAMEPILAKLLGEAPVDPPK
;
A
#
# COMPACT_ATOMS: atom_id res chain seq x y z
N GLN A 1 36.63 56.42 29.43
CA GLN A 1 35.45 56.76 30.26
C GLN A 1 34.61 57.77 29.50
N SER A 2 33.47 57.34 28.97
CA SER A 2 32.47 58.24 28.39
C SER A 2 31.19 58.02 29.19
N ARG A 3 30.81 59.03 29.98
CA ARG A 3 29.65 59.03 30.88
C ARG A 3 28.43 59.45 30.05
N ASP A 4 27.51 58.52 29.83
CA ASP A 4 26.14 58.88 29.45
C ASP A 4 25.47 59.55 30.65
N HIS A 5 25.10 60.82 30.48
CA HIS A 5 24.27 61.55 31.42
C HIS A 5 22.81 61.44 30.96
N ILE A 6 22.04 60.61 31.67
CA ILE A 6 20.58 60.57 31.56
C ILE A 6 20.02 61.82 32.22
N GLY A 7 19.31 62.64 31.42
CA GLY A 7 18.32 63.58 31.93
C GLY A 7 18.51 65.02 31.46
N LEU A 8 17.65 65.45 30.53
CA LEU A 8 16.78 66.64 30.60
C LEU A 8 16.22 66.94 29.19
N GLY A 9 14.97 66.55 28.95
CA GLY A 9 14.29 66.76 27.67
C GLY A 9 12.97 66.01 27.60
N THR A 10 12.04 66.36 28.47
CA THR A 10 10.68 65.81 28.55
C THR A 10 9.86 66.19 27.30
N LEU A 11 9.78 65.31 26.30
CA LEU A 11 8.71 65.32 25.29
C LEU A 11 7.44 64.71 25.91
N THR A 12 6.74 65.45 26.77
CA THR A 12 5.39 65.07 27.21
C THR A 12 4.36 65.42 26.13
N HIS A 13 4.32 64.60 25.08
CA HIS A 13 3.12 64.48 24.26
C HIS A 13 2.43 63.17 24.63
N TYR A 14 1.53 63.23 25.63
CA TYR A 14 0.54 62.18 25.82
C TYR A 14 -0.51 62.37 24.73
N ARG A 15 -0.52 61.48 23.73
CA ARG A 15 -1.72 61.31 22.91
C ARG A 15 -2.79 60.71 23.81
N PRO A 16 -4.05 61.19 23.77
CA PRO A 16 -5.18 60.43 24.32
C PRO A 16 -5.03 58.99 23.85
N ARG A 17 -5.15 58.03 24.78
CA ARG A 17 -5.14 56.61 24.41
C ARG A 17 -6.26 56.46 23.40
N ILE A 18 -5.92 56.35 22.11
CA ILE A 18 -6.91 56.02 21.09
C ILE A 18 -7.40 54.64 21.54
N ALA A 19 -8.63 54.60 22.05
CA ALA A 19 -9.33 53.36 22.27
C ALA A 19 -9.59 52.83 20.86
N ALA A 20 -8.59 52.12 20.31
CA ALA A 20 -8.78 51.37 19.10
C ALA A 20 -9.88 50.36 19.43
N THR A 21 -11.10 50.65 18.99
CA THR A 21 -12.18 49.67 19.05
C THR A 21 -11.68 48.48 18.25
N LYS A 22 -11.52 47.32 18.93
CA LYS A 22 -11.14 46.09 18.23
C LYS A 22 -12.05 45.96 17.01
N PRO A 23 -11.49 45.85 15.79
CA PRO A 23 -12.30 45.87 14.58
C PRO A 23 -13.34 44.75 14.64
N ALA A 24 -14.56 45.02 14.19
CA ALA A 24 -15.62 44.01 14.18
C ALA A 24 -15.37 43.04 13.03
N ARG A 25 -14.72 41.90 13.31
CA ARG A 25 -14.46 40.83 12.34
C ARG A 25 -14.80 39.46 12.93
N VAL A 26 -15.01 38.50 12.05
CA VAL A 26 -15.15 37.08 12.41
C VAL A 26 -13.82 36.56 13.01
N PRO A 27 -13.85 35.52 13.87
CA PRO A 27 -12.63 34.93 14.41
C PRO A 27 -11.77 34.26 13.32
N GLY A 28 -10.50 34.04 13.63
CA GLY A 28 -9.61 33.22 12.81
C GLY A 28 -10.12 31.78 12.64
N VAL A 29 -9.74 31.14 11.55
CA VAL A 29 -10.09 29.74 11.27
C VAL A 29 -9.47 28.82 12.34
N PRO A 30 -10.26 27.89 12.94
CA PRO A 30 -9.71 26.91 13.86
C PRO A 30 -8.55 26.12 13.24
N SER A 31 -7.46 26.02 14.01
CA SER A 31 -6.21 25.40 13.59
C SER A 31 -5.72 24.43 14.65
N GLY A 32 -4.79 23.53 14.27
CA GLY A 32 -4.27 22.51 15.19
C GLY A 32 -5.34 21.53 15.66
N LEU A 33 -6.30 21.21 14.80
CA LEU A 33 -7.31 20.20 15.08
C LEU A 33 -6.63 18.84 15.20
N VAL A 34 -6.85 18.17 16.33
CA VAL A 34 -6.35 16.83 16.64
C VAL A 34 -7.54 15.99 17.08
N ALA A 35 -7.54 14.71 16.68
CA ALA A 35 -8.53 13.74 17.08
C ALA A 35 -7.84 12.63 17.86
N ARG A 36 -8.40 12.28 19.02
CA ARG A 36 -7.97 11.14 19.82
C ARG A 36 -9.09 10.14 19.97
N THR A 37 -8.80 8.92 19.60
CA THR A 37 -9.72 7.80 19.78
C THR A 37 -9.83 7.45 21.27
N THR A 38 -11.05 7.23 21.74
CA THR A 38 -11.36 6.84 23.12
C THR A 38 -12.29 5.61 23.12
N GLU A 39 -12.46 4.97 24.27
CA GLU A 39 -13.41 3.85 24.41
C GLU A 39 -14.86 4.25 24.09
N LYS A 40 -15.20 5.54 24.25
CA LYS A 40 -16.57 6.06 24.10
C LYS A 40 -16.77 6.92 22.85
N GLY A 41 -15.83 6.90 21.90
CA GLY A 41 -15.91 7.66 20.64
C GLY A 41 -14.65 8.47 20.33
N ILE A 42 -14.78 9.62 19.67
CA ILE A 42 -13.65 10.43 19.20
C ILE A 42 -13.62 11.77 19.93
N ARG A 43 -12.50 12.07 20.60
CA ARG A 43 -12.26 13.37 21.24
C ARG A 43 -11.50 14.28 20.29
N LEU A 44 -12.11 15.41 19.94
CA LEU A 44 -11.52 16.47 19.15
C LEU A 44 -11.02 17.58 20.07
N THR A 45 -9.83 18.10 19.79
CA THR A 45 -9.27 19.30 20.42
C THR A 45 -8.63 20.19 19.37
N TRP A 46 -8.67 21.50 19.57
CA TRP A 46 -8.04 22.47 18.67
C TRP A 46 -7.49 23.67 19.43
N VAL A 47 -6.71 24.51 18.75
CA VAL A 47 -6.21 25.75 19.35
C VAL A 47 -7.35 26.76 19.42
N LYS A 48 -7.45 27.46 20.56
CA LYS A 48 -8.42 28.56 20.73
C LYS A 48 -8.30 29.53 19.55
N SER A 49 -9.40 29.73 18.84
CA SER A 49 -9.40 30.54 17.63
C SER A 49 -9.38 32.02 17.97
N VAL A 50 -8.38 32.69 17.41
CA VAL A 50 -8.16 34.13 17.52
C VAL A 50 -7.86 34.64 16.12
N ASP A 51 -8.45 35.77 15.72
CA ASP A 51 -7.99 36.47 14.51
C ASP A 51 -6.54 36.92 14.72
N PRO A 52 -5.57 36.45 13.91
CA PRO A 52 -4.14 36.65 14.19
C PRO A 52 -3.70 38.10 14.00
N VAL A 53 -4.47 38.91 13.26
CA VAL A 53 -4.13 40.31 12.97
C VAL A 53 -4.69 41.25 14.04
N ASN A 54 -5.91 41.01 14.49
CA ASN A 54 -6.67 41.92 15.35
C ASN A 54 -6.93 41.37 16.76
N ALA A 55 -6.44 40.16 17.06
CA ALA A 55 -6.56 39.50 18.36
C ALA A 55 -8.02 39.41 18.86
N ILE A 56 -8.94 39.01 17.97
CA ILE A 56 -10.37 38.85 18.26
C ILE A 56 -10.65 37.38 18.55
N ASP A 57 -11.13 37.10 19.76
CA ASP A 57 -11.46 35.74 20.21
C ASP A 57 -12.76 35.22 19.59
N ALA A 58 -12.80 33.90 19.39
CA ALA A 58 -14.05 33.16 19.25
C ALA A 58 -14.82 33.13 20.59
N SER A 59 -16.14 33.26 20.52
CA SER A 59 -17.05 33.05 21.65
C SER A 59 -17.80 31.72 21.58
N GLY A 60 -17.74 31.02 20.44
CA GLY A 60 -18.37 29.71 20.28
C GLY A 60 -17.79 28.93 19.11
N TYR A 61 -17.94 27.60 19.14
CA TYR A 61 -17.56 26.71 18.05
C TYR A 61 -18.71 25.80 17.62
N ALA A 62 -18.70 25.44 16.34
CA ALA A 62 -19.54 24.40 15.78
C ALA A 62 -18.67 23.32 15.14
N VAL A 63 -19.03 22.06 15.36
CA VAL A 63 -18.34 20.88 14.83
C VAL A 63 -19.21 20.24 13.77
N PHE A 64 -18.60 19.92 12.64
CA PHE A 64 -19.24 19.26 11.50
C PHE A 64 -18.55 17.92 11.24
N ARG A 65 -19.33 16.91 10.83
CA ARG A 65 -18.87 15.56 10.55
C ARG A 65 -19.44 15.04 9.23
N SER A 66 -18.61 14.36 8.45
CA SER A 66 -18.99 13.58 7.26
C SER A 66 -18.50 12.14 7.40
N GLU A 67 -19.15 11.20 6.70
CA GLU A 67 -18.71 9.80 6.58
C GLU A 67 -17.81 9.57 5.36
N GLN A 68 -17.76 10.54 4.44
CA GLN A 68 -16.89 10.51 3.27
C GLN A 68 -15.96 11.72 3.26
N PRO A 69 -14.71 11.55 2.78
CA PRO A 69 -13.76 12.66 2.66
C PRO A 69 -14.31 13.69 1.68
N GLY A 70 -14.32 14.97 2.08
CA GLY A 70 -14.93 16.05 1.29
C GLY A 70 -16.44 15.93 1.07
N GLY A 71 -17.11 15.02 1.79
CA GLY A 71 -18.55 14.79 1.69
C GLY A 71 -19.40 15.89 2.35
N ALA A 72 -20.73 15.75 2.24
CA ALA A 72 -21.67 16.67 2.87
C ALA A 72 -21.64 16.55 4.40
N ALA A 73 -20.96 17.49 5.07
CA ALA A 73 -20.79 17.45 6.51
C ALA A 73 -22.04 17.93 7.28
N GLN A 74 -22.51 17.12 8.23
CA GLN A 74 -23.59 17.44 9.17
C GLN A 74 -23.03 18.20 10.38
N LYS A 75 -23.74 19.25 10.83
CA LYS A 75 -23.43 19.92 12.11
C LYS A 75 -23.85 19.01 13.28
N ILE A 76 -22.89 18.55 14.07
CA ILE A 76 -23.12 17.63 15.19
C ILE A 76 -22.99 18.31 16.56
N ALA A 77 -22.39 19.50 16.61
CA ALA A 77 -22.32 20.32 17.81
C ALA A 77 -22.31 21.82 17.45
N ASP A 78 -22.82 22.66 18.35
CA ASP A 78 -22.87 24.11 18.20
C ASP A 78 -22.79 24.79 19.55
N GLY A 79 -22.40 26.07 19.57
CA GLY A 79 -22.33 26.88 20.80
C GLY A 79 -21.27 26.42 21.81
N LEU A 80 -20.26 25.65 21.39
CA LEU A 80 -19.22 25.16 22.29
C LEU A 80 -18.35 26.32 22.78
N ALA A 81 -18.23 26.51 24.10
CA ALA A 81 -17.44 27.59 24.68
C ALA A 81 -15.93 27.25 24.74
N LYS A 82 -15.58 25.97 24.75
CA LYS A 82 -14.20 25.47 24.84
C LYS A 82 -13.77 24.86 23.50
N PRO A 83 -12.47 24.87 23.16
CA PRO A 83 -11.96 24.31 21.92
C PRO A 83 -11.78 22.78 22.01
N GLU A 84 -12.82 22.10 22.49
CA GLU A 84 -12.86 20.65 22.65
C GLU A 84 -14.27 20.13 22.38
N TYR A 85 -14.36 18.91 21.85
CA TYR A 85 -15.62 18.19 21.67
C TYR A 85 -15.40 16.69 21.75
N HIS A 86 -16.31 15.95 22.38
CA HIS A 86 -16.26 14.49 22.41
C HIS A 86 -17.46 13.95 21.63
N ASP A 87 -17.20 13.45 20.42
CA ASP A 87 -18.21 12.78 19.62
C ASP A 87 -18.41 11.35 20.15
N THR A 88 -19.50 11.14 20.88
CA THR A 88 -19.90 9.83 21.40
C THR A 88 -20.95 9.13 20.53
N SER A 89 -21.33 9.73 19.41
CA SER A 89 -22.37 9.21 18.49
C SER A 89 -21.81 8.36 17.35
N VAL A 90 -20.49 8.21 17.30
CA VAL A 90 -19.78 7.42 16.30
C VAL A 90 -19.87 5.93 16.56
N GLU A 91 -19.90 5.15 15.49
CA GLU A 91 -19.87 3.69 15.55
C GLU A 91 -18.45 3.17 15.56
N ARG A 92 -18.20 2.14 16.37
CA ARG A 92 -16.88 1.52 16.50
C ARG A 92 -16.44 0.91 15.15
N GLY A 93 -15.24 1.28 14.71
CA GLY A 93 -14.64 0.92 13.43
C GLY A 93 -14.94 1.92 12.31
N GLY A 94 -15.86 2.86 12.53
CA GLY A 94 -16.25 3.88 11.56
C GLY A 94 -15.19 4.96 11.38
N LEU A 95 -14.96 5.33 10.12
CA LEU A 95 -14.08 6.45 9.75
C LEU A 95 -14.93 7.70 9.50
N TYR A 96 -14.58 8.79 10.17
CA TYR A 96 -15.32 10.04 10.12
C TYR A 96 -14.38 11.21 9.82
N PHE A 97 -14.92 12.24 9.17
CA PHE A 97 -14.17 13.42 8.73
C PHE A 97 -14.74 14.66 9.39
N TYR A 98 -13.91 15.40 10.11
CA TYR A 98 -14.33 16.53 10.94
C TYR A 98 -13.82 17.86 10.43
N THR A 99 -14.65 18.88 10.53
CA THR A 99 -14.24 20.29 10.43
C THR A 99 -14.84 21.10 11.56
N VAL A 100 -14.15 22.17 11.96
CA VAL A 100 -14.60 23.07 13.03
C VAL A 100 -14.70 24.49 12.49
N LYS A 101 -15.76 25.20 12.88
CA LYS A 101 -15.92 26.64 12.63
C LYS A 101 -15.95 27.40 13.95
N ALA A 102 -15.30 28.55 13.99
CA ALA A 102 -15.37 29.49 15.11
C ALA A 102 -16.43 30.56 14.84
N SER A 103 -17.03 31.09 15.90
CA SER A 103 -18.05 32.15 15.81
C SER A 103 -17.85 33.21 16.89
N ASN A 104 -18.29 34.43 16.59
CA ASN A 104 -18.50 35.50 17.54
C ASN A 104 -19.75 36.30 17.16
N LYS A 105 -20.01 37.42 17.86
CA LYS A 105 -21.15 38.31 17.59
C LYS A 105 -21.18 38.92 16.17
N VAL A 106 -20.06 38.89 15.44
CA VAL A 106 -19.94 39.43 14.08
C VAL A 106 -20.28 38.36 13.04
N GLY A 107 -19.92 37.10 13.29
CA GLY A 107 -20.21 36.00 12.38
C GLY A 107 -19.32 34.78 12.60
N THR A 108 -19.23 33.95 11.56
CA THR A 108 -18.58 32.63 11.59
C THR A 108 -17.37 32.58 10.66
N SER A 109 -16.31 31.89 11.07
CA SER A 109 -15.11 31.64 10.26
C SER A 109 -15.36 30.65 9.12
N ALA A 110 -14.40 30.56 8.19
CA ALA A 110 -14.27 29.40 7.33
C ALA A 110 -14.00 28.12 8.16
N PRO A 111 -14.30 26.91 7.62
CA PRO A 111 -13.99 25.66 8.31
C PRO A 111 -12.47 25.44 8.42
N SER A 112 -12.06 24.74 9.47
CA SER A 112 -10.70 24.19 9.59
C SER A 112 -10.37 23.26 8.42
N ALA A 113 -9.08 22.91 8.29
CA ALA A 113 -8.70 21.74 7.52
C ALA A 113 -9.48 20.50 8.00
N GLU A 114 -9.90 19.67 7.07
CA GLU A 114 -10.59 18.42 7.36
C GLU A 114 -9.64 17.45 8.05
N LEU A 115 -10.14 16.78 9.09
CA LEU A 115 -9.41 15.75 9.83
C LEU A 115 -10.19 14.44 9.81
N GLY A 116 -9.62 13.41 9.18
CA GLY A 116 -10.10 12.04 9.29
C GLY A 116 -9.76 11.44 10.65
N ALA A 117 -10.66 10.67 11.24
CA ALA A 117 -10.45 9.95 12.49
C ALA A 117 -11.34 8.71 12.57
N ASN A 118 -10.75 7.57 12.90
CA ASN A 118 -11.48 6.33 13.10
C ASN A 118 -11.89 6.16 14.57
N ALA A 119 -13.14 5.79 14.80
CA ALA A 119 -13.67 5.47 16.10
C ALA A 119 -13.19 4.06 16.49
N ALA A 120 -12.11 3.95 17.25
CA ALA A 120 -11.28 2.74 17.37
C ALA A 120 -10.41 2.51 16.11
N LEU A 121 -9.74 1.35 16.04
CA LEU A 121 -8.93 0.98 14.89
C LEU A 121 -9.78 0.24 13.84
N PRO A 122 -9.45 0.37 12.54
CA PRO A 122 -10.19 -0.27 11.46
C PRO A 122 -10.07 -1.80 11.51
N GLY A 123 -11.12 -2.50 11.06
CA GLY A 123 -11.09 -3.94 10.80
C GLY A 123 -10.55 -4.80 11.97
N PRO A 124 -9.57 -5.71 11.72
CA PRO A 124 -9.06 -6.61 12.74
C PRO A 124 -8.04 -5.94 13.69
N TRP A 125 -7.69 -4.67 13.46
CA TRP A 125 -6.62 -4.01 14.19
C TRP A 125 -7.01 -3.70 15.63
N ARG A 126 -6.08 -3.96 16.54
CA ARG A 126 -6.10 -3.62 17.96
C ARG A 126 -4.72 -3.05 18.30
N SER A 127 -4.56 -2.44 19.47
CA SER A 127 -3.26 -2.00 19.94
C SER A 127 -3.08 -2.26 21.42
N ARG A 128 -1.83 -2.41 21.86
CA ARG A 128 -1.44 -2.46 23.27
C ARG A 128 0.05 -2.20 23.43
N ASP A 129 0.44 -1.88 24.65
CA ASP A 129 1.83 -1.93 25.07
C ASP A 129 2.25 -3.39 25.35
N ILE A 130 3.51 -3.70 25.06
CA ILE A 130 4.14 -5.00 25.26
C ILE A 130 5.27 -4.79 26.26
N GLY A 131 5.34 -5.67 27.25
CA GLY A 131 6.40 -5.67 28.25
C GLY A 131 6.29 -4.53 29.24
N ASP A 132 7.44 -4.16 29.81
CA ASP A 132 7.51 -3.10 30.82
C ASP A 132 7.54 -1.74 30.14
N VAL A 133 6.38 -1.08 30.10
CA VAL A 133 6.16 0.25 29.52
C VAL A 133 5.57 1.14 30.61
N GLN A 134 6.25 2.26 30.87
CA GLN A 134 5.94 3.21 31.93
C GLN A 134 5.00 4.33 31.46
N VAL A 135 5.03 4.66 30.16
CA VAL A 135 4.16 5.64 29.52
C VAL A 135 3.35 4.93 28.44
N SER A 136 2.05 4.75 28.70
CA SER A 136 1.20 3.99 27.80
C SER A 136 1.13 4.64 26.41
N GLY A 137 1.32 3.81 25.39
CA GLY A 137 1.23 4.23 24.01
C GLY A 137 -0.20 4.28 23.50
N PHE A 138 -0.39 4.83 22.31
CA PHE A 138 -1.66 4.76 21.60
C PHE A 138 -1.47 4.66 20.09
N THR A 139 -2.51 4.19 19.42
CA THR A 139 -2.56 4.08 17.96
C THR A 139 -3.80 4.79 17.45
N GLU A 140 -3.64 5.59 16.40
CA GLU A 140 -4.72 6.26 15.67
C GLU A 140 -4.66 5.89 14.18
N TYR A 141 -5.82 5.88 13.54
CA TYR A 141 -5.97 5.71 12.10
C TYR A 141 -6.91 6.78 11.56
N ASN A 142 -6.46 7.53 10.56
CA ASN A 142 -7.20 8.67 10.01
C ASN A 142 -7.81 8.40 8.63
N GLY A 143 -7.77 7.17 8.14
CA GLY A 143 -8.14 6.82 6.76
C GLY A 143 -6.96 6.72 5.80
N GLU A 144 -5.87 7.44 6.05
CA GLU A 144 -4.69 7.49 5.18
C GLU A 144 -3.45 6.85 5.78
N ARG A 145 -3.33 6.88 7.12
CA ARG A 145 -2.13 6.45 7.83
C ARG A 145 -2.45 5.96 9.24
N PHE A 146 -1.64 5.01 9.73
CA PHE A 146 -1.53 4.72 11.15
C PHE A 146 -0.51 5.67 11.78
N THR A 147 -0.87 6.27 12.91
CA THR A 147 0.05 7.03 13.76
C THR A 147 0.11 6.34 15.11
N LEU A 148 1.31 5.91 15.50
CA LEU A 148 1.56 5.24 16.76
C LEU A 148 2.41 6.16 17.63
N GLU A 149 2.01 6.34 18.88
CA GLU A 149 2.86 6.86 19.93
C GLU A 149 3.24 5.71 20.86
N GLY A 150 4.53 5.51 21.10
CA GLY A 150 5.01 4.40 21.91
C GLY A 150 6.28 4.73 22.67
N GLU A 151 6.33 4.35 23.92
CA GLU A 151 7.55 4.22 24.72
C GLU A 151 8.08 2.78 24.60
N GLY A 152 9.27 2.52 25.15
CA GLY A 152 9.77 1.19 25.39
C GLY A 152 11.29 1.12 25.36
N VAL A 153 11.84 0.19 26.15
CA VAL A 153 13.29 0.02 26.33
C VAL A 153 13.94 -0.48 25.05
N ASP A 154 13.47 -1.62 24.53
CA ASP A 154 13.94 -2.14 23.25
C ASP A 154 13.04 -3.25 22.68
N ILE A 155 13.19 -3.50 21.37
CA ILE A 155 12.76 -4.75 20.72
C ILE A 155 14.02 -5.57 20.46
N ASN A 156 14.53 -6.21 21.51
CA ASN A 156 15.82 -6.91 21.53
C ASN A 156 15.97 -7.75 22.81
N GLY A 157 17.05 -8.53 22.92
CA GLY A 157 17.35 -9.34 24.09
C GLY A 157 16.31 -10.44 24.32
N THR A 158 16.08 -10.78 25.59
CA THR A 158 15.14 -11.84 26.01
C THR A 158 13.72 -11.35 26.28
N SER A 159 13.49 -10.04 26.33
CA SER A 159 12.19 -9.44 26.65
C SER A 159 12.03 -8.09 25.94
N ASP A 160 10.93 -7.94 25.21
CA ASP A 160 10.59 -6.73 24.47
C ASP A 160 9.81 -5.71 25.31
N SER A 161 10.05 -4.43 25.06
CA SER A 161 9.27 -3.31 25.60
C SER A 161 8.97 -2.30 24.48
N PHE A 162 7.68 -2.17 24.09
CA PHE A 162 7.23 -1.28 22.99
C PHE A 162 5.69 -1.17 22.87
N HIS A 163 5.18 -0.22 22.07
CA HIS A 163 3.77 -0.16 21.65
C HIS A 163 3.51 -0.92 20.35
N PHE A 164 2.46 -1.74 20.30
CA PHE A 164 2.15 -2.61 19.16
C PHE A 164 0.72 -2.41 18.65
N ALA A 165 0.58 -1.99 17.40
CA ALA A 165 -0.68 -2.09 16.66
C ALA A 165 -0.70 -3.41 15.88
N TYR A 166 -1.71 -4.24 16.07
CA TYR A 166 -1.69 -5.63 15.62
C TYR A 166 -3.06 -6.18 15.20
N ALA A 167 -3.02 -7.21 14.37
CA ALA A 167 -4.16 -8.06 14.05
C ALA A 167 -3.82 -9.51 14.36
N LYS A 168 -4.80 -10.26 14.89
CA LYS A 168 -4.67 -11.72 15.04
C LYS A 168 -4.85 -12.36 13.66
N TYR A 169 -3.98 -13.30 13.33
CA TYR A 169 -3.99 -13.97 12.04
C TYR A 169 -3.65 -15.46 12.19
N SER A 170 -4.22 -16.30 11.32
CA SER A 170 -3.88 -17.73 11.24
C SER A 170 -3.44 -18.09 9.84
N GLY A 171 -2.37 -18.88 9.76
CA GLY A 171 -1.82 -19.38 8.52
C GLY A 171 -0.55 -18.66 8.12
N GLN A 172 -0.52 -18.16 6.90
CA GLN A 172 0.71 -17.87 6.18
C GLN A 172 0.45 -16.65 5.33
N GLY A 173 1.42 -15.74 5.20
CA GLY A 173 1.17 -14.53 4.45
C GLY A 173 2.19 -13.45 4.71
N THR A 174 1.84 -12.25 4.29
CA THR A 174 2.76 -11.11 4.25
C THR A 174 2.26 -9.98 5.11
N ILE A 175 3.15 -9.19 5.69
CA ILE A 175 2.87 -7.81 6.09
C ILE A 175 3.75 -6.88 5.25
N THR A 176 3.18 -5.78 4.79
CA THR A 176 3.91 -4.73 4.08
C THR A 176 3.42 -3.40 4.61
N ALA A 177 4.35 -2.49 4.86
CA ALA A 177 4.06 -1.12 5.27
C ALA A 177 5.13 -0.19 4.71
N ARG A 178 4.79 1.08 4.57
CA ARG A 178 5.76 2.14 4.30
C ARG A 178 5.86 3.04 5.51
N ILE A 179 7.08 3.20 6.01
CA ILE A 179 7.42 4.09 7.13
C ILE A 179 7.47 5.51 6.59
N VAL A 180 6.72 6.41 7.21
CA VAL A 180 6.55 7.81 6.76
C VAL A 180 7.11 8.77 7.79
N ARG A 181 7.66 9.88 7.31
CA ARG A 181 8.12 11.00 8.13
C ARG A 181 6.95 11.88 8.63
N PRO A 182 7.14 12.68 9.69
CA PRO A 182 8.31 12.71 10.58
C PRO A 182 8.26 11.60 11.63
N MET A 183 9.43 11.14 12.05
CA MET A 183 9.60 10.41 13.31
C MET A 183 10.17 11.34 14.36
N SER A 184 9.77 11.15 15.62
CA SER A 184 10.19 12.01 16.72
C SER A 184 11.68 11.87 17.04
N SER A 185 12.24 10.67 16.92
CA SER A 185 13.63 10.36 17.25
C SER A 185 14.32 9.45 16.21
N GLN A 186 15.65 9.58 16.09
CA GLN A 186 16.50 8.70 15.28
C GLN A 186 16.80 7.35 15.96
N TRP A 187 16.46 7.22 17.24
CA TRP A 187 16.60 5.99 18.03
C TRP A 187 15.34 5.12 17.99
N THR A 188 14.29 5.60 17.31
CA THR A 188 13.05 4.87 17.18
C THR A 188 13.22 3.61 16.34
N LYS A 189 12.60 2.50 16.77
CA LYS A 189 12.51 1.25 15.99
C LYS A 189 11.12 1.10 15.35
N PRO A 190 10.88 1.65 14.14
CA PRO A 190 9.70 1.34 13.36
C PRO A 190 9.91 0.08 12.52
N GLY A 191 8.85 -0.51 12.00
CA GLY A 191 8.95 -1.66 11.12
C GLY A 191 7.65 -2.43 10.94
N VAL A 192 7.79 -3.72 10.67
CA VAL A 192 6.69 -4.70 10.65
C VAL A 192 7.10 -5.93 11.43
N MET A 193 6.15 -6.56 12.11
CA MET A 193 6.41 -7.69 13.00
C MET A 193 5.36 -8.78 12.85
N MET A 194 5.81 -10.03 13.00
CA MET A 194 4.98 -11.20 13.27
C MET A 194 5.48 -11.85 14.55
N ARG A 195 4.62 -11.96 15.57
CA ARG A 195 4.94 -12.50 16.89
C ARG A 195 3.91 -13.54 17.34
N GLU A 196 4.36 -14.58 18.03
CA GLU A 196 3.53 -15.73 18.40
C GLU A 196 2.42 -15.38 19.41
N SER A 197 2.81 -14.68 20.47
CA SER A 197 1.96 -14.23 21.58
C SER A 197 2.12 -12.73 21.81
N LEU A 198 1.41 -12.16 22.76
CA LEU A 198 1.55 -10.74 23.15
C LEU A 198 2.42 -10.57 24.41
N ASP A 199 3.10 -11.63 24.84
CA ASP A 199 3.99 -11.64 26.00
C ASP A 199 5.37 -11.10 25.62
N ALA A 200 6.04 -10.39 26.53
CA ALA A 200 7.28 -9.67 26.23
C ALA A 200 8.41 -10.57 25.68
N ASP A 201 8.44 -11.83 26.06
CA ASP A 201 9.46 -12.83 25.71
C ASP A 201 9.11 -13.66 24.46
N SER A 202 8.05 -13.29 23.75
CA SER A 202 7.50 -14.08 22.64
C SER A 202 8.47 -14.31 21.49
N ARG A 203 8.37 -15.47 20.83
CA ARG A 203 8.99 -15.70 19.52
C ARG A 203 8.48 -14.66 18.53
N HIS A 204 9.37 -14.06 17.76
CA HIS A 204 8.98 -13.13 16.70
C HIS A 204 9.97 -13.10 15.54
N ALA A 205 9.47 -12.66 14.39
CA ALA A 205 10.28 -12.12 13.30
C ALA A 205 9.80 -10.70 13.02
N SER A 206 10.75 -9.80 12.81
CA SER A 206 10.48 -8.38 12.58
C SER A 206 11.41 -7.85 11.52
N VAL A 207 10.91 -7.02 10.60
CA VAL A 207 11.77 -6.15 9.79
C VAL A 207 11.72 -4.78 10.42
N LEU A 208 12.83 -4.36 11.01
CA LEU A 208 12.96 -3.11 11.76
C LEU A 208 13.95 -2.17 11.07
N LEU A 209 13.65 -0.88 11.13
CA LEU A 209 14.65 0.15 10.96
C LEU A 209 15.29 0.39 12.32
N LEU A 210 16.55 -0.01 12.46
CA LEU A 210 17.34 0.13 13.68
C LEU A 210 17.91 1.55 13.79
N PRO A 211 18.35 1.95 15.00
CA PRO A 211 19.14 3.16 15.18
C PRO A 211 20.30 3.25 14.20
N HIS A 212 20.70 4.48 13.86
CA HIS A 212 21.68 4.76 12.81
C HIS A 212 21.25 4.31 11.40
N TRP A 213 19.93 4.21 11.17
CA TRP A 213 19.32 4.01 9.86
C TRP A 213 19.69 2.70 9.18
N SER A 214 19.76 1.61 9.94
CA SER A 214 20.02 0.28 9.38
C SER A 214 18.75 -0.56 9.34
N GLY A 215 18.30 -0.99 8.16
CA GLY A 215 17.22 -1.97 8.04
C GLY A 215 17.74 -3.38 8.33
N ALA A 216 17.02 -4.16 9.14
CA ALA A 216 17.44 -5.53 9.47
C ALA A 216 16.24 -6.47 9.72
N LEU A 217 16.47 -7.77 9.52
CA LEU A 217 15.58 -8.81 10.01
C LEU A 217 15.99 -9.15 11.45
N VAL A 218 15.10 -8.94 12.42
CA VAL A 218 15.32 -9.15 13.84
C VAL A 218 14.41 -10.28 14.32
N THR A 219 14.98 -11.30 14.94
CA THR A 219 14.24 -12.53 15.27
C THR A 219 14.52 -13.01 16.69
N ARG A 220 13.48 -13.50 17.37
CA ARG A 220 13.59 -14.35 18.55
C ARG A 220 13.00 -15.72 18.21
N THR A 221 13.83 -16.77 18.20
CA THR A 221 13.44 -18.11 17.73
C THR A 221 12.80 -18.97 18.83
N GLU A 222 13.04 -18.63 20.10
CA GLU A 222 12.54 -19.34 21.28
C GLU A 222 11.92 -18.35 22.26
N THR A 223 10.84 -18.75 22.95
CA THR A 223 10.26 -17.94 24.01
C THR A 223 11.29 -17.72 25.12
N GLY A 224 11.54 -16.46 25.51
CA GLY A 224 12.59 -16.09 26.47
C GLY A 224 14.02 -16.17 25.94
N GLY A 225 14.20 -16.54 24.66
CA GLY A 225 15.51 -16.60 24.02
C GLY A 225 16.06 -15.23 23.63
N GLU A 226 17.36 -15.19 23.36
CA GLU A 226 18.02 -13.98 22.85
C GLU A 226 17.55 -13.61 21.44
N THR A 227 17.51 -12.30 21.19
CA THR A 227 17.18 -11.77 19.86
C THR A 227 18.42 -11.76 18.96
N THR A 228 18.26 -12.16 17.71
CA THR A 228 19.32 -12.15 16.69
C THR A 228 18.98 -11.15 15.59
N THR A 229 19.98 -10.38 15.13
CA THR A 229 19.87 -9.44 14.01
C THR A 229 20.55 -10.01 12.77
N HIS A 230 19.83 -10.02 11.64
CA HIS A 230 20.26 -10.61 10.37
C HIS A 230 20.28 -9.57 9.26
N GLY A 231 21.33 -9.64 8.43
CA GLY A 231 21.51 -8.83 7.21
C GLY A 231 21.25 -7.34 7.38
N ALA A 232 21.80 -6.76 8.46
CA ALA A 232 21.71 -5.33 8.70
C ALA A 232 22.28 -4.54 7.52
N ARG A 233 21.46 -3.65 6.96
CA ARG A 233 21.81 -2.78 5.82
C ARG A 233 21.68 -1.33 6.22
N HIS A 234 22.78 -0.60 6.17
CA HIS A 234 22.78 0.84 6.38
C HIS A 234 22.14 1.60 5.20
N LEU A 235 21.23 2.52 5.52
CA LEU A 235 20.62 3.46 4.58
C LEU A 235 21.39 4.78 4.62
N GLY A 236 22.50 4.84 3.90
CA GLY A 236 23.41 5.99 3.92
C GLY A 236 23.11 7.03 2.83
N GLU A 237 22.20 6.74 1.90
CA GLU A 237 21.97 7.59 0.73
C GLU A 237 21.40 8.95 1.14
N ALA A 238 22.04 10.04 0.71
CA ALA A 238 21.76 11.41 1.19
C ALA A 238 20.32 11.91 0.94
N HIS A 239 19.61 11.32 -0.03
CA HIS A 239 18.20 11.61 -0.30
C HIS A 239 17.26 10.83 0.63
N ILE A 240 17.71 9.69 1.16
CA ILE A 240 16.97 8.84 2.09
C ILE A 240 17.17 9.35 3.51
N ILE A 241 18.42 9.57 3.91
CA ILE A 241 18.78 10.14 5.21
C ILE A 241 19.37 11.54 5.02
N LYS A 242 18.65 12.55 5.51
CA LYS A 242 19.10 13.95 5.48
C LYS A 242 19.14 14.49 6.89
N LYS A 243 20.27 15.11 7.28
CA LYS A 243 20.48 15.65 8.63
C LYS A 243 20.19 14.60 9.72
N ASN A 244 20.64 13.37 9.48
CA ASN A 244 20.40 12.21 10.34
C ASN A 244 18.91 11.91 10.62
N ARG A 245 18.02 12.18 9.66
CA ARG A 245 16.59 11.86 9.72
C ARG A 245 16.13 11.17 8.44
N LEU A 246 15.25 10.18 8.59
CA LEU A 246 14.52 9.61 7.46
C LEU A 246 13.75 10.72 6.74
N SER A 247 14.17 11.00 5.52
CA SER A 247 13.68 12.09 4.69
C SER A 247 12.82 11.60 3.53
N THR A 248 13.10 10.38 3.05
CA THR A 248 12.28 9.69 2.07
C THR A 248 11.57 8.53 2.77
N PRO A 249 10.24 8.35 2.60
CA PRO A 249 9.53 7.18 3.13
C PRO A 249 10.18 5.87 2.68
N TYR A 250 10.11 4.83 3.49
CA TYR A 250 10.80 3.57 3.21
C TYR A 250 9.90 2.36 3.42
N TRP A 251 9.94 1.41 2.50
CA TRP A 251 9.10 0.23 2.54
C TRP A 251 9.76 -0.92 3.28
N VAL A 252 8.95 -1.63 4.07
CA VAL A 252 9.34 -2.84 4.79
C VAL A 252 8.32 -3.94 4.53
N ARG A 253 8.80 -5.17 4.43
CA ARG A 253 7.96 -6.35 4.19
C ARG A 253 8.49 -7.54 4.95
N LEU A 254 7.59 -8.29 5.56
CA LEU A 254 7.90 -9.58 6.18
C LEU A 254 6.95 -10.63 5.63
N ILE A 255 7.50 -11.75 5.17
CA ILE A 255 6.75 -12.88 4.61
C ILE A 255 6.93 -14.06 5.55
N ARG A 256 5.80 -14.70 5.92
CA ARG A 256 5.79 -15.99 6.61
C ARG A 256 5.27 -17.07 5.68
N PHE A 257 6.01 -18.16 5.64
CA PHE A 257 5.62 -19.40 5.01
C PHE A 257 5.91 -20.56 5.95
N ARG A 258 4.89 -21.30 6.41
CA ARG A 258 5.07 -22.34 7.43
C ARG A 258 5.86 -21.75 8.61
N ASN A 259 7.09 -22.21 8.81
CA ASN A 259 8.02 -21.71 9.82
C ASN A 259 9.10 -20.79 9.24
N GLN A 260 9.17 -20.60 7.92
CA GLN A 260 10.13 -19.70 7.29
C GLN A 260 9.65 -18.25 7.32
N PHE A 261 10.49 -17.35 7.81
CA PHE A 261 10.27 -15.91 7.85
C PHE A 261 11.34 -15.20 7.03
N THR A 262 10.92 -14.45 6.02
CA THR A 262 11.82 -13.73 5.12
C THR A 262 11.52 -12.23 5.14
N GLY A 263 12.55 -11.46 5.48
CA GLY A 263 12.47 -10.00 5.60
C GLY A 263 12.98 -9.29 4.35
N TYR A 264 12.29 -8.22 3.95
CA TYR A 264 12.66 -7.38 2.81
C TYR A 264 12.48 -5.90 3.12
N MET A 265 13.23 -5.08 2.40
CA MET A 265 13.12 -3.62 2.44
C MET A 265 13.22 -3.03 1.03
N SER A 266 12.61 -1.87 0.80
CA SER A 266 12.59 -1.24 -0.52
C SER A 266 12.49 0.29 -0.46
N PRO A 267 13.24 1.03 -1.29
CA PRO A 267 13.11 2.50 -1.36
C PRO A 267 11.84 2.95 -2.10
N ASP A 268 11.28 2.14 -2.99
CA ASP A 268 10.22 2.53 -3.92
C ASP A 268 8.97 1.63 -3.86
N GLY A 269 9.03 0.50 -3.15
CA GLY A 269 7.96 -0.49 -3.06
C GLY A 269 7.92 -1.43 -4.27
N VAL A 270 8.85 -1.29 -5.21
CA VAL A 270 8.94 -2.06 -6.47
C VAL A 270 10.21 -2.92 -6.49
N GLN A 271 11.36 -2.36 -6.14
CA GLN A 271 12.64 -3.05 -6.03
C GLN A 271 12.88 -3.46 -4.58
N TRP A 272 12.70 -4.75 -4.31
CA TRP A 272 12.82 -5.31 -2.97
C TRP A 272 14.17 -5.98 -2.78
N GLN A 273 14.86 -5.61 -1.71
CA GLN A 273 16.07 -6.30 -1.26
C GLN A 273 15.75 -7.18 -0.07
N GLN A 274 16.21 -8.43 -0.13
CA GLN A 274 16.13 -9.38 0.98
C GLN A 274 17.15 -9.01 2.07
N LEU A 275 16.70 -8.98 3.31
CA LEU A 275 17.51 -8.80 4.51
C LEU A 275 17.96 -10.14 5.09
N GLY A 276 17.12 -11.17 5.01
CA GLY A 276 17.43 -12.49 5.55
C GLY A 276 16.23 -13.42 5.51
N SER A 277 16.47 -14.69 5.82
CA SER A 277 15.44 -15.73 5.91
C SER A 277 15.77 -16.67 7.07
N VAL A 278 14.85 -16.83 8.02
CA VAL A 278 15.07 -17.62 9.25
C VAL A 278 13.89 -18.56 9.49
N GLU A 279 14.16 -19.80 9.88
CA GLU A 279 13.13 -20.73 10.33
C GLU A 279 12.83 -20.51 11.82
N ILE A 280 11.56 -20.26 12.14
CA ILE A 280 11.03 -20.08 13.49
C ILE A 280 9.83 -21.01 13.64
N PRO A 281 9.86 -21.99 14.56
CA PRO A 281 8.75 -22.90 14.82
C PRO A 281 7.62 -22.19 15.58
N MET A 282 6.94 -21.27 14.90
CA MET A 282 5.86 -20.45 15.44
C MET A 282 4.49 -21.10 15.21
N SER A 283 3.59 -20.99 16.18
CA SER A 283 2.17 -21.36 16.07
C SER A 283 1.55 -20.84 14.77
N SER A 284 0.63 -21.62 14.19
CA SER A 284 -0.11 -21.21 13.01
C SER A 284 -0.98 -19.97 13.27
N THR A 285 -1.33 -19.71 14.53
CA THR A 285 -2.06 -18.51 14.97
C THR A 285 -1.10 -17.57 15.69
N PHE A 286 -1.02 -16.33 15.23
CA PHE A 286 -0.04 -15.35 15.68
C PHE A 286 -0.57 -13.93 15.49
N TYR A 287 0.23 -12.94 15.86
CA TYR A 287 -0.10 -11.52 15.72
C TYR A 287 0.82 -10.86 14.70
N VAL A 288 0.24 -10.12 13.77
CA VAL A 288 0.94 -9.39 12.72
C VAL A 288 0.69 -7.91 12.88
N GLY A 289 1.72 -7.06 12.79
CA GLY A 289 1.52 -5.66 13.10
C GLY A 289 2.70 -4.72 12.97
N LEU A 290 2.52 -3.52 13.52
CA LEU A 290 3.38 -2.35 13.44
C LEU A 290 3.89 -2.00 14.85
N PRO A 291 5.20 -2.02 15.10
CA PRO A 291 5.78 -1.60 16.37
C PRO A 291 6.06 -0.09 16.42
N ALA A 292 6.06 0.49 17.61
CA ALA A 292 6.67 1.78 17.92
C ALA A 292 7.41 1.68 19.25
N CYS A 293 8.72 1.87 19.21
CA CYS A 293 9.61 1.78 20.37
C CYS A 293 10.54 2.99 20.36
N SER A 294 10.58 3.75 21.46
CA SER A 294 11.39 4.96 21.59
C SER A 294 12.86 4.69 21.89
N GLN A 295 13.16 3.53 22.49
CA GLN A 295 14.43 3.19 23.12
C GLN A 295 14.85 4.13 24.26
N LEU A 296 13.89 4.83 24.86
CA LEU A 296 14.12 5.80 25.90
C LEU A 296 13.12 5.56 27.03
N ASP A 297 13.63 5.46 28.26
CA ASP A 297 12.81 5.33 29.46
C ASP A 297 11.91 6.56 29.63
N LYS A 298 10.60 6.33 29.80
CA LYS A 298 9.57 7.35 30.07
C LYS A 298 9.45 8.44 29.00
N VAL A 299 9.97 8.20 27.80
CA VAL A 299 9.86 9.12 26.66
C VAL A 299 9.24 8.37 25.50
N THR A 300 8.12 8.88 24.99
CA THR A 300 7.45 8.31 23.82
C THR A 300 8.09 8.80 22.52
N THR A 301 7.88 8.04 21.45
CA THR A 301 8.15 8.46 20.07
C THR A 301 6.92 8.30 19.22
N THR A 302 6.81 9.10 18.16
CA THR A 302 5.76 8.98 17.16
C THR A 302 6.31 8.31 15.91
N VAL A 303 5.61 7.27 15.45
CA VAL A 303 5.87 6.56 14.20
C VAL A 303 4.62 6.61 13.32
N THR A 304 4.81 6.88 12.04
CA THR A 304 3.72 6.91 11.07
C THR A 304 3.93 5.85 10.00
N TYR A 305 2.87 5.12 9.67
CA TYR A 305 2.84 4.13 8.60
C TYR A 305 1.70 4.40 7.63
N ASP A 306 1.99 4.36 6.34
CA ASP A 306 0.98 4.27 5.30
C ASP A 306 1.18 3.01 4.46
N ASN A 307 0.30 2.79 3.48
CA ASN A 307 0.33 1.61 2.60
C ASN A 307 0.38 0.27 3.36
N VAL A 308 -0.25 0.24 4.54
CA VAL A 308 -0.24 -0.94 5.40
C VAL A 308 -1.14 -2.00 4.80
N SER A 309 -0.62 -3.21 4.67
CA SER A 309 -1.41 -4.38 4.31
C SER A 309 -1.03 -5.57 5.17
N ILE A 310 -2.02 -6.42 5.43
CA ILE A 310 -1.95 -7.79 5.95
C ILE A 310 -2.88 -8.69 5.09
N PRO A 311 -2.86 -10.04 5.22
CA PRO A 311 -3.66 -10.88 4.32
C PRO A 311 -5.17 -10.64 4.40
N LEU A 312 -5.67 -10.26 5.59
CA LEU A 312 -7.09 -10.04 5.85
C LEU A 312 -7.53 -8.57 5.74
N TRP A 313 -6.61 -7.63 5.54
CA TRP A 313 -6.92 -6.21 5.57
C TRP A 313 -5.87 -5.39 4.83
N ARG A 314 -6.30 -4.37 4.09
CA ARG A 314 -5.41 -3.42 3.40
C ARG A 314 -5.92 -2.00 3.60
N MET A 315 -4.99 -1.06 3.70
CA MET A 315 -5.28 0.36 3.68
C MET A 315 -5.83 0.76 2.30
N THR A 316 -6.79 1.69 2.32
CA THR A 316 -7.42 2.25 1.12
C THR A 316 -7.10 3.74 1.03
N ASP A 317 -7.09 4.28 -0.18
CA ASP A 317 -7.07 5.72 -0.47
C ASP A 317 -8.47 6.07 -1.00
N GLY A 318 -9.35 6.53 -0.11
CA GLY A 318 -10.79 6.54 -0.36
C GLY A 318 -11.31 5.13 -0.65
N ASP A 319 -11.92 4.93 -1.82
CA ASP A 319 -12.41 3.62 -2.29
C ASP A 319 -11.33 2.74 -2.97
N ARG A 320 -10.11 3.23 -3.13
CA ARG A 320 -9.04 2.54 -3.88
C ARG A 320 -8.16 1.72 -2.93
N GLN A 321 -8.16 0.38 -3.02
CA GLN A 321 -7.13 -0.40 -2.29
C GLN A 321 -5.76 -0.13 -2.91
N ILE A 322 -4.77 0.21 -2.07
CA ILE A 322 -3.57 0.90 -2.56
C ILE A 322 -2.53 -0.06 -3.18
N THR A 323 -2.54 -1.38 -2.91
CA THR A 323 -1.56 -2.31 -3.53
C THR A 323 -2.01 -3.79 -3.53
N ALA A 324 -1.64 -4.56 -4.57
CA ALA A 324 -1.33 -5.98 -4.41
C ALA A 324 0.01 -6.22 -3.74
N ARG A 325 0.06 -7.31 -2.99
CA ARG A 325 1.29 -7.91 -2.52
C ARG A 325 1.84 -8.81 -3.62
N PRO A 326 3.10 -8.72 -4.02
CA PRO A 326 3.78 -9.87 -4.60
C PRO A 326 3.62 -11.06 -3.63
N GLU A 327 2.87 -12.10 -4.04
CA GLU A 327 2.59 -13.28 -3.23
C GLU A 327 2.92 -14.55 -4.02
N PRO A 328 3.72 -15.49 -3.50
CA PRO A 328 3.92 -16.78 -4.17
C PRO A 328 2.71 -17.71 -3.95
N ARG A 329 2.48 -18.67 -4.86
CA ARG A 329 1.54 -19.80 -4.63
C ARG A 329 2.23 -21.05 -4.14
N TRP A 330 3.14 -20.86 -3.23
CA TRP A 330 4.05 -21.86 -2.74
C TRP A 330 3.46 -23.15 -2.17
N HIS A 331 2.23 -23.11 -1.68
CA HIS A 331 1.53 -24.32 -1.23
C HIS A 331 1.13 -25.23 -2.40
N LYS A 332 1.37 -24.80 -3.65
CA LYS A 332 1.19 -25.57 -4.87
C LYS A 332 2.55 -25.94 -5.43
N GLU A 333 3.02 -27.14 -5.12
CA GLU A 333 4.27 -27.69 -5.66
C GLU A 333 4.37 -27.57 -7.20
N PRO A 334 3.30 -27.83 -8.00
CA PRO A 334 3.37 -27.65 -9.45
C PRO A 334 3.61 -26.20 -9.89
N TRP A 335 3.15 -25.22 -9.09
CA TRP A 335 3.37 -23.80 -9.38
C TRP A 335 4.85 -23.44 -9.19
N TYR A 336 5.43 -23.89 -8.08
CA TYR A 336 6.83 -23.64 -7.76
C TYR A 336 7.78 -24.32 -8.76
N LYS A 337 7.54 -25.61 -9.09
CA LYS A 337 8.32 -26.33 -10.12
C LYS A 337 8.30 -25.63 -11.46
N ARG A 338 7.14 -25.10 -11.89
CA ARG A 338 7.04 -24.37 -13.15
C ARG A 338 7.74 -23.01 -13.09
N HIS A 339 7.67 -22.31 -11.97
CA HIS A 339 8.42 -21.07 -11.76
C HIS A 339 9.93 -21.30 -11.87
N ASP A 340 10.46 -22.36 -11.25
CA ASP A 340 11.89 -22.70 -11.33
C ASP A 340 12.30 -23.09 -12.76
N ALA A 341 11.48 -23.89 -13.45
CA ALA A 341 11.72 -24.24 -14.86
C ALA A 341 11.75 -23.01 -15.77
N PHE A 342 10.98 -21.96 -15.47
CA PHE A 342 11.08 -20.69 -16.19
C PHE A 342 12.41 -20.00 -15.97
N ASN A 343 12.90 -19.97 -14.72
CA ASN A 343 14.19 -19.38 -14.39
C ASN A 343 15.33 -20.13 -15.11
N GLU A 344 15.23 -21.45 -15.23
CA GLU A 344 16.16 -22.27 -16.02
C GLU A 344 16.08 -21.93 -17.51
N ARG A 345 14.87 -21.97 -18.10
CA ARG A 345 14.68 -21.67 -19.52
C ARG A 345 15.16 -20.28 -19.91
N VAL A 346 14.91 -19.27 -19.08
CA VAL A 346 15.31 -17.88 -19.36
C VAL A 346 16.83 -17.73 -19.27
N ARG A 347 17.48 -18.46 -18.37
CA ARG A 347 18.96 -18.46 -18.23
C ARG A 347 19.68 -19.05 -19.44
N GLU A 348 19.05 -19.93 -20.20
CA GLU A 348 19.58 -20.43 -21.48
C GLU A 348 19.72 -19.31 -22.54
N GLY A 349 19.08 -18.16 -22.34
CA GLY A 349 19.07 -17.07 -23.29
C GLY A 349 18.20 -17.36 -24.51
N ASN A 350 18.44 -16.62 -25.60
CA ASN A 350 17.65 -16.68 -26.83
C ASN A 350 16.12 -16.59 -26.55
N VAL A 351 15.73 -15.50 -25.90
CA VAL A 351 14.33 -15.19 -25.56
C VAL A 351 13.92 -13.97 -26.36
N GLY A 352 13.15 -14.16 -27.43
CA GLY A 352 12.75 -13.07 -28.33
C GLY A 352 11.40 -12.46 -27.99
N MET A 353 10.51 -13.25 -27.37
CA MET A 353 9.16 -12.84 -26.98
C MET A 353 8.75 -13.51 -25.66
N LEU A 354 8.03 -12.80 -24.80
CA LEU A 354 7.43 -13.36 -23.59
C LEU A 354 5.91 -13.39 -23.69
N MET A 355 5.30 -14.45 -23.16
CA MET A 355 3.86 -14.55 -22.95
C MET A 355 3.62 -14.74 -21.44
N ILE A 356 2.98 -13.78 -20.78
CA ILE A 356 2.79 -13.75 -19.33
C ILE A 356 1.30 -13.75 -19.03
N GLY A 357 0.85 -14.65 -18.16
CA GLY A 357 -0.55 -14.70 -17.75
C GLY A 357 -0.90 -15.86 -16.83
N ASP A 358 -2.18 -16.22 -16.84
CA ASP A 358 -2.76 -17.28 -16.03
C ASP A 358 -3.00 -18.59 -16.82
N SER A 359 -4.04 -19.35 -16.49
CA SER A 359 -4.37 -20.61 -17.16
C SER A 359 -4.70 -20.42 -18.64
N ILE A 360 -5.33 -19.30 -19.01
CA ILE A 360 -5.68 -19.01 -20.41
C ILE A 360 -4.40 -18.86 -21.24
N THR A 361 -3.35 -18.24 -20.70
CA THR A 361 -2.06 -18.15 -21.39
C THR A 361 -1.24 -19.43 -21.23
N HIS A 362 -1.34 -20.13 -20.10
CA HIS A 362 -0.58 -21.36 -19.85
C HIS A 362 -0.96 -22.47 -20.85
N TRP A 363 -2.22 -22.60 -21.24
CA TRP A 363 -2.66 -23.66 -22.16
C TRP A 363 -2.22 -23.46 -23.62
N TRP A 364 -1.45 -22.42 -23.94
CA TRP A 364 -0.61 -22.41 -25.15
C TRP A 364 0.36 -23.60 -25.20
N ASP A 365 0.78 -24.13 -24.05
CA ASP A 365 1.62 -25.34 -23.97
C ASP A 365 0.85 -26.64 -24.24
N ARG A 366 -0.48 -26.57 -24.33
CA ARG A 366 -1.38 -27.71 -24.53
C ARG A 366 -2.26 -27.50 -25.76
N ASP A 367 -3.48 -27.01 -25.58
CA ASP A 367 -4.49 -26.89 -26.64
C ASP A 367 -4.07 -25.87 -27.72
N GLY A 368 -3.27 -24.88 -27.36
CA GLY A 368 -2.71 -23.89 -28.29
C GLY A 368 -1.40 -24.28 -28.96
N LYS A 369 -0.78 -25.43 -28.63
CA LYS A 369 0.62 -25.72 -28.98
C LYS A 369 0.91 -25.70 -30.48
N LYS A 370 0.02 -26.28 -31.30
CA LYS A 370 0.16 -26.26 -32.77
C LYS A 370 0.14 -24.83 -33.31
N THR A 371 -0.77 -24.00 -32.81
CA THR A 371 -0.87 -22.59 -33.18
C THR A 371 0.34 -21.80 -32.69
N TRP A 372 0.82 -22.07 -31.47
CA TRP A 372 2.04 -21.46 -30.95
C TRP A 372 3.25 -21.74 -31.83
N ASP A 373 3.43 -23.00 -32.27
CA ASP A 373 4.56 -23.40 -33.11
C ASP A 373 4.55 -22.69 -34.46
N HIS A 374 3.36 -22.45 -35.01
CA HIS A 374 3.19 -21.74 -36.27
C HIS A 374 3.52 -20.24 -36.17
N TYR A 375 2.97 -19.56 -35.16
CA TYR A 375 3.07 -18.09 -35.05
C TYR A 375 4.26 -17.59 -34.24
N TYR A 376 4.67 -18.30 -33.18
CA TYR A 376 5.54 -17.74 -32.14
C TYR A 376 6.88 -18.46 -31.95
N ALA A 377 7.02 -19.71 -32.40
CA ALA A 377 8.28 -20.44 -32.26
C ALA A 377 9.47 -19.73 -32.95
N LYS A 378 9.26 -19.18 -34.15
CA LYS A 378 10.28 -18.42 -34.89
C LYS A 378 10.69 -17.11 -34.20
N ARG A 379 9.86 -16.60 -33.29
CA ARG A 379 10.14 -15.42 -32.46
C ARG A 379 10.90 -15.78 -31.17
N ASN A 380 11.32 -17.05 -31.01
CA ASN A 380 11.90 -17.57 -29.78
C ASN A 380 11.02 -17.21 -28.56
N ALA A 381 9.71 -17.39 -28.72
CA ALA A 381 8.75 -17.04 -27.68
C ALA A 381 8.86 -18.01 -26.49
N VAL A 382 8.73 -17.47 -25.28
CA VAL A 382 8.71 -18.22 -24.03
C VAL A 382 7.40 -17.96 -23.29
N ASN A 383 6.71 -19.03 -22.93
CA ASN A 383 5.47 -18.97 -22.16
C ASN A 383 5.77 -18.98 -20.66
N LEU A 384 5.64 -17.83 -20.01
CA LEU A 384 5.83 -17.62 -18.57
C LEU A 384 4.51 -17.61 -17.79
N ALA A 385 3.46 -18.25 -18.30
CA ALA A 385 2.15 -18.30 -17.66
C ALA A 385 1.97 -19.52 -16.75
N ILE A 386 1.27 -19.34 -15.62
CA ILE A 386 0.96 -20.43 -14.69
C ILE A 386 -0.54 -20.44 -14.36
N SER A 387 -1.15 -21.62 -14.43
CA SER A 387 -2.58 -21.80 -14.18
C SER A 387 -3.01 -21.32 -12.80
N GLY A 388 -4.04 -20.48 -12.75
CA GLY A 388 -4.58 -19.91 -11.51
C GLY A 388 -3.76 -18.74 -10.97
N ASP A 389 -2.80 -18.20 -11.73
CA ASP A 389 -2.15 -16.95 -11.37
C ASP A 389 -3.16 -15.79 -11.29
N ARG A 390 -2.87 -14.91 -10.35
CA ARG A 390 -3.51 -13.62 -10.12
C ARG A 390 -2.41 -12.57 -10.26
N THR A 391 -2.79 -11.31 -10.28
CA THR A 391 -1.84 -10.19 -10.42
C THR A 391 -0.70 -10.24 -9.38
N GLU A 392 -1.00 -10.56 -8.12
CA GLU A 392 -0.01 -10.75 -7.05
C GLU A 392 1.04 -11.84 -7.34
N HIS A 393 0.61 -12.93 -7.98
CA HIS A 393 1.47 -14.08 -8.26
C HIS A 393 2.44 -13.75 -9.39
N VAL A 394 1.96 -13.07 -10.44
CA VAL A 394 2.81 -12.57 -11.53
C VAL A 394 3.82 -11.55 -10.99
N LEU A 395 3.37 -10.60 -10.16
CA LEU A 395 4.26 -9.62 -9.52
C LEU A 395 5.42 -10.30 -8.77
N TRP A 396 5.10 -11.33 -7.98
CA TRP A 396 6.12 -12.09 -7.26
C TRP A 396 7.08 -12.81 -8.22
N ARG A 397 6.57 -13.47 -9.25
CA ARG A 397 7.42 -14.21 -10.20
C ARG A 397 8.41 -13.32 -10.95
N LEU A 398 7.99 -12.11 -11.32
CA LEU A 398 8.87 -11.11 -11.95
C LEU A 398 9.92 -10.56 -10.98
N GLU A 399 9.66 -10.57 -9.68
CA GLU A 399 10.64 -10.24 -8.63
C GLU A 399 11.66 -11.35 -8.40
N ASN A 400 11.32 -12.61 -8.73
CA ASN A 400 12.10 -13.79 -8.35
C ASN A 400 12.63 -14.56 -9.58
N GLY A 401 13.23 -13.87 -10.56
CA GLY A 401 14.07 -14.50 -11.59
C GLY A 401 13.47 -14.67 -12.99
N ASN A 402 12.14 -14.68 -13.16
CA ASN A 402 11.52 -15.10 -14.44
C ASN A 402 11.87 -14.24 -15.66
N ILE A 403 12.52 -13.10 -15.46
CA ILE A 403 12.91 -12.17 -16.52
C ILE A 403 14.32 -11.60 -16.31
N ASP A 404 15.10 -12.17 -15.40
CA ASP A 404 16.42 -11.62 -15.07
C ASP A 404 17.44 -11.99 -16.16
N GLY A 405 18.22 -11.01 -16.63
CA GLY A 405 19.31 -11.23 -17.59
C GLY A 405 18.88 -11.40 -19.05
N ILE A 406 17.63 -11.08 -19.41
CA ILE A 406 17.14 -11.11 -20.80
C ILE A 406 16.69 -9.73 -21.29
N SER A 407 16.61 -9.55 -22.60
CA SER A 407 16.05 -8.35 -23.26
C SER A 407 15.23 -8.76 -24.48
N PRO A 408 14.04 -9.36 -24.28
CA PRO A 408 13.16 -9.76 -25.38
C PRO A 408 12.63 -8.53 -26.12
N LYS A 409 12.26 -8.67 -27.40
CA LYS A 409 11.71 -7.55 -28.18
C LYS A 409 10.33 -7.13 -27.66
N ILE A 410 9.53 -8.10 -27.22
CA ILE A 410 8.17 -7.87 -26.74
C ILE A 410 7.76 -8.81 -25.61
N ALA A 411 6.98 -8.32 -24.67
CA ALA A 411 6.28 -9.09 -23.66
C ALA A 411 4.77 -8.89 -23.80
N VAL A 412 4.02 -9.96 -23.98
CA VAL A 412 2.56 -9.97 -24.00
C VAL A 412 2.04 -10.32 -22.61
N LEU A 413 1.23 -9.45 -22.03
CA LEU A 413 0.64 -9.62 -20.70
C LEU A 413 -0.88 -9.73 -20.82
N MET A 414 -1.44 -10.82 -20.27
CA MET A 414 -2.87 -10.94 -20.03
C MET A 414 -3.10 -11.65 -18.69
N ILE A 415 -3.59 -10.90 -17.70
CA ILE A 415 -3.77 -11.38 -16.33
C ILE A 415 -4.93 -10.64 -15.66
N GLY A 416 -5.58 -11.29 -14.69
CA GLY A 416 -6.57 -10.65 -13.82
C GLY A 416 -7.91 -11.40 -13.75
N THR A 417 -8.18 -12.33 -14.68
CA THR A 417 -9.45 -13.08 -14.67
C THR A 417 -9.64 -13.90 -13.39
N ASN A 418 -8.57 -14.29 -12.69
CA ASN A 418 -8.64 -15.03 -11.43
C ASN A 418 -8.79 -14.13 -10.19
N ASN A 419 -8.68 -12.80 -10.35
CA ASN A 419 -8.82 -11.84 -9.25
C ASN A 419 -10.29 -11.52 -8.92
N HIS A 420 -11.25 -11.88 -9.78
CA HIS A 420 -12.68 -11.53 -9.62
C HIS A 420 -13.30 -11.94 -8.27
N MET A 421 -12.83 -13.01 -7.63
CA MET A 421 -13.31 -13.44 -6.30
C MET A 421 -12.45 -12.93 -5.14
N SER A 422 -11.31 -12.29 -5.41
CA SER A 422 -10.29 -11.96 -4.40
C SER A 422 -9.96 -10.47 -4.34
N SER A 423 -10.32 -9.69 -5.36
CA SER A 423 -9.96 -8.28 -5.45
C SER A 423 -11.00 -7.49 -6.23
N PRO A 424 -11.34 -6.26 -5.82
CA PRO A 424 -12.11 -5.35 -6.64
C PRO A 424 -11.42 -5.07 -7.99
N PRO A 425 -12.18 -4.70 -9.03
CA PRO A 425 -11.63 -4.44 -10.37
C PRO A 425 -10.60 -3.29 -10.39
N GLU A 426 -10.77 -2.27 -9.54
CA GLU A 426 -9.85 -1.13 -9.40
C GLU A 426 -8.45 -1.59 -8.95
N VAL A 427 -8.42 -2.57 -8.05
CA VAL A 427 -7.19 -3.13 -7.49
C VAL A 427 -6.51 -3.98 -8.55
N THR A 428 -7.27 -4.82 -9.24
CA THR A 428 -6.75 -5.65 -10.33
C THR A 428 -6.16 -4.78 -11.45
N ALA A 429 -6.84 -3.69 -11.82
CA ALA A 429 -6.36 -2.71 -12.79
C ALA A 429 -5.06 -2.02 -12.32
N HIS A 430 -5.01 -1.58 -11.06
CA HIS A 430 -3.81 -1.02 -10.46
C HIS A 430 -2.63 -2.01 -10.50
N ASP A 431 -2.87 -3.28 -10.18
CA ASP A 431 -1.83 -4.30 -10.13
C ASP A 431 -1.31 -4.66 -11.52
N ILE A 432 -2.18 -4.66 -12.54
CA ILE A 432 -1.75 -4.78 -13.94
C ILE A 432 -0.79 -3.64 -14.28
N ARG A 433 -1.09 -2.40 -13.87
CA ARG A 433 -0.17 -1.27 -14.04
C ARG A 433 1.13 -1.44 -13.27
N LEU A 434 1.11 -2.03 -12.07
CA LEU A 434 2.33 -2.39 -11.33
C LEU A 434 3.17 -3.43 -12.08
N ILE A 435 2.54 -4.45 -12.66
CA ILE A 435 3.23 -5.46 -13.48
C ILE A 435 3.89 -4.79 -14.69
N VAL A 436 3.16 -3.94 -15.41
CA VAL A 436 3.70 -3.19 -16.56
C VAL A 436 4.86 -2.31 -16.14
N ARG A 437 4.74 -1.55 -15.04
CA ARG A 437 5.85 -0.75 -14.51
C ARG A 437 7.07 -1.63 -14.20
N LYS A 438 6.87 -2.78 -13.56
CA LYS A 438 7.95 -3.72 -13.24
C LYS A 438 8.63 -4.28 -14.49
N LEU A 439 7.86 -4.63 -15.52
CA LEU A 439 8.38 -5.04 -16.82
C LEU A 439 9.20 -3.93 -17.46
N ARG A 440 8.70 -2.69 -17.49
CA ARG A 440 9.43 -1.53 -18.04
C ARG A 440 10.70 -1.21 -17.25
N THR A 441 10.70 -1.40 -15.94
CA THR A 441 11.89 -1.20 -15.09
C THR A 441 12.94 -2.28 -15.30
N LYS A 442 12.55 -3.56 -15.32
CA LYS A 442 13.50 -4.68 -15.47
C LYS A 442 13.93 -4.93 -16.91
N LEU A 443 13.07 -4.59 -17.88
CA LEU A 443 13.27 -4.82 -19.31
C LEU A 443 13.05 -3.49 -20.10
N PRO A 444 13.95 -2.50 -19.95
CA PRO A 444 13.74 -1.16 -20.48
C PRO A 444 13.68 -1.09 -22.02
N GLU A 445 14.23 -2.07 -22.72
CA GLU A 445 14.21 -2.16 -24.19
C GLU A 445 13.07 -3.05 -24.73
N THR A 446 12.29 -3.67 -23.85
CA THR A 446 11.18 -4.56 -24.24
C THR A 446 9.88 -3.76 -24.38
N LYS A 447 9.22 -3.89 -25.53
CA LYS A 447 7.83 -3.42 -25.68
C LYS A 447 6.87 -4.29 -24.87
N VAL A 448 5.84 -3.70 -24.29
CA VAL A 448 4.82 -4.43 -23.51
C VAL A 448 3.48 -4.30 -24.23
N LEU A 449 2.90 -5.43 -24.64
CA LEU A 449 1.53 -5.50 -25.14
C LEU A 449 0.62 -6.05 -24.04
N VAL A 450 -0.25 -5.21 -23.51
CA VAL A 450 -1.27 -5.59 -22.53
C VAL A 450 -2.55 -5.94 -23.28
N LEU A 451 -3.02 -7.17 -23.13
CA LEU A 451 -4.31 -7.58 -23.68
C LEU A 451 -5.43 -7.32 -22.66
N GLY A 452 -6.58 -6.88 -23.15
CA GLY A 452 -7.82 -6.92 -22.38
C GLY A 452 -8.11 -8.34 -21.90
N ILE A 453 -8.57 -8.48 -20.66
CA ILE A 453 -9.00 -9.76 -20.09
C ILE A 453 -10.19 -10.25 -20.89
N PHE A 454 -10.13 -11.50 -21.38
CA PHE A 454 -11.19 -12.06 -22.21
C PHE A 454 -12.54 -12.12 -21.48
N PRO A 455 -13.66 -12.00 -22.24
CA PRO A 455 -14.97 -12.33 -21.72
C PRO A 455 -15.03 -13.80 -21.30
N ARG A 456 -15.87 -14.09 -20.32
CA ARG A 456 -16.10 -15.43 -19.77
C ARG A 456 -17.59 -15.66 -19.48
N GLY A 457 -17.95 -16.88 -19.12
CA GLY A 457 -19.34 -17.28 -18.92
C GLY A 457 -20.12 -17.38 -20.23
N GLY A 458 -21.44 -17.52 -20.14
CA GLY A 458 -22.31 -17.67 -21.33
C GLY A 458 -22.71 -16.33 -21.97
N ASP A 459 -22.92 -15.29 -21.16
CA ASP A 459 -23.42 -13.97 -21.58
C ASP A 459 -22.99 -12.84 -20.62
N ASP A 460 -23.49 -11.62 -20.84
CA ASP A 460 -23.16 -10.39 -20.09
C ASP A 460 -23.62 -10.39 -18.62
N ASN A 461 -24.46 -11.33 -18.20
CA ASN A 461 -24.91 -11.43 -16.81
C ASN A 461 -23.92 -12.17 -15.91
N ASP A 462 -22.88 -12.78 -16.49
CA ASP A 462 -21.81 -13.43 -15.71
C ASP A 462 -21.05 -12.37 -14.89
N GLY A 463 -21.06 -12.52 -13.56
CA GLY A 463 -20.45 -11.55 -12.65
C GLY A 463 -18.94 -11.41 -12.86
N ALA A 464 -18.25 -12.51 -13.19
CA ALA A 464 -16.82 -12.47 -13.45
C ALA A 464 -16.51 -11.76 -14.79
N ARG A 465 -17.36 -11.93 -15.82
CA ARG A 465 -17.29 -11.15 -17.06
C ARG A 465 -17.48 -9.66 -16.79
N GLN A 466 -18.47 -9.27 -16.00
CA GLN A 466 -18.70 -7.86 -15.67
C GLN A 466 -17.49 -7.22 -14.96
N ILE A 467 -16.87 -7.96 -14.04
CA ILE A 467 -15.63 -7.54 -13.37
C ILE A 467 -14.50 -7.41 -14.39
N ASN A 468 -14.25 -8.42 -15.24
CA ASN A 468 -13.22 -8.35 -16.28
C ASN A 468 -13.40 -7.14 -17.21
N MET A 469 -14.63 -6.88 -17.65
CA MET A 469 -14.94 -5.73 -18.53
C MET A 469 -14.79 -4.38 -17.81
N LYS A 470 -14.97 -4.34 -16.49
CA LYS A 470 -14.67 -3.14 -15.69
C LYS A 470 -13.16 -2.95 -15.54
N VAL A 471 -12.39 -4.03 -15.34
CA VAL A 471 -10.92 -3.96 -15.33
C VAL A 471 -10.39 -3.44 -16.67
N ASN A 472 -10.88 -3.97 -17.81
CA ASN A 472 -10.45 -3.54 -19.14
C ASN A 472 -10.64 -2.03 -19.35
N ARG A 473 -11.82 -1.49 -19.01
CA ARG A 473 -12.09 -0.04 -19.04
C ARG A 473 -11.15 0.78 -18.15
N LEU A 474 -10.70 0.22 -17.03
CA LEU A 474 -9.78 0.89 -16.10
C LEU A 474 -8.31 0.82 -16.52
N ILE A 475 -7.96 0.04 -17.56
CA ILE A 475 -6.59 -0.10 -18.07
C ILE A 475 -6.47 0.26 -19.55
N GLU A 476 -7.53 0.73 -20.22
CA GLU A 476 -7.52 1.01 -21.66
C GLU A 476 -6.51 2.12 -22.05
N ASP A 477 -6.24 3.04 -21.13
CA ASP A 477 -5.27 4.13 -21.21
C ASP A 477 -3.86 3.73 -20.71
N ILE A 478 -3.58 2.44 -20.47
CA ILE A 478 -2.27 2.00 -19.97
C ILE A 478 -1.14 2.17 -21.01
N GLY A 479 -1.49 2.28 -22.29
CA GLY A 479 -0.52 2.44 -23.37
C GLY A 479 0.04 3.86 -23.46
N ASP A 480 1.35 3.95 -23.68
CA ASP A 480 2.05 5.22 -23.95
C ASP A 480 2.28 5.46 -25.46
N GLY A 481 1.92 4.48 -26.30
CA GLY A 481 2.05 4.54 -27.76
C GLY A 481 3.45 4.26 -28.29
N GLU A 482 4.45 4.06 -27.42
CA GLU A 482 5.84 3.83 -27.79
C GLU A 482 6.33 2.48 -27.26
N TRP A 483 6.30 2.31 -25.94
CA TRP A 483 6.82 1.15 -25.22
C TRP A 483 5.72 0.27 -24.65
N VAL A 484 4.60 0.85 -24.22
CA VAL A 484 3.44 0.13 -23.68
C VAL A 484 2.27 0.31 -24.63
N HIS A 485 1.63 -0.80 -24.97
CA HIS A 485 0.52 -0.88 -25.92
C HIS A 485 -0.63 -1.65 -25.29
N TYR A 486 -1.86 -1.19 -25.52
CA TYR A 486 -3.07 -1.89 -25.09
C TYR A 486 -3.83 -2.39 -26.30
N ALA A 487 -4.38 -3.61 -26.22
CA ALA A 487 -5.29 -4.13 -27.21
C ALA A 487 -6.41 -4.98 -26.59
N ASP A 488 -7.66 -4.69 -26.92
CA ASP A 488 -8.79 -5.55 -26.59
C ASP A 488 -9.18 -6.37 -27.81
N ILE A 489 -8.88 -7.68 -27.77
CA ILE A 489 -9.26 -8.65 -28.79
C ILE A 489 -10.44 -9.54 -28.35
N GLY A 490 -11.08 -9.21 -27.21
CA GLY A 490 -12.14 -10.00 -26.60
C GLY A 490 -13.36 -10.21 -27.51
N GLN A 491 -13.62 -9.28 -28.42
CA GLN A 491 -14.72 -9.38 -29.40
C GLN A 491 -14.58 -10.59 -30.33
N ALA A 492 -13.37 -11.10 -30.58
CA ALA A 492 -13.15 -12.28 -31.41
C ALA A 492 -13.79 -13.56 -30.83
N PHE A 493 -14.05 -13.57 -29.51
CA PHE A 493 -14.65 -14.68 -28.78
C PHE A 493 -16.16 -14.54 -28.56
N LEU A 494 -16.78 -13.50 -29.13
CA LEU A 494 -18.20 -13.21 -28.97
C LEU A 494 -18.97 -13.38 -30.28
N ASN A 495 -20.24 -13.75 -30.16
CA ASN A 495 -21.24 -13.62 -31.21
C ASN A 495 -22.34 -12.67 -30.68
N GLY A 496 -22.24 -11.40 -31.03
CA GLY A 496 -22.98 -10.33 -30.37
C GLY A 496 -22.63 -10.27 -28.89
N ARG A 497 -23.63 -10.50 -28.01
CA ARG A 497 -23.44 -10.51 -26.55
C ARG A 497 -23.03 -11.88 -25.99
N ARG A 498 -23.19 -12.96 -26.76
CA ARG A 498 -22.98 -14.33 -26.26
C ARG A 498 -21.57 -14.82 -26.49
N MET A 499 -21.10 -15.66 -25.60
CA MET A 499 -19.81 -16.32 -25.74
C MET A 499 -19.85 -17.37 -26.84
N ARG A 500 -18.78 -17.44 -27.64
CA ARG A 500 -18.61 -18.48 -28.67
C ARG A 500 -18.19 -19.80 -28.03
N GLY A 501 -19.17 -20.63 -27.67
CA GLY A 501 -18.92 -21.95 -27.06
C GLY A 501 -18.14 -22.92 -27.94
N ASP A 502 -18.12 -22.72 -29.26
CA ASP A 502 -17.26 -23.47 -30.20
C ASP A 502 -15.76 -23.17 -30.01
N LEU A 503 -15.44 -22.00 -29.45
CA LEU A 503 -14.07 -21.57 -29.16
C LEU A 503 -13.68 -21.74 -27.68
N ILE A 504 -14.61 -21.45 -26.78
CA ILE A 504 -14.40 -21.45 -25.32
C ILE A 504 -15.50 -22.33 -24.67
N PRO A 505 -15.36 -23.66 -24.74
CA PRO A 505 -16.44 -24.61 -24.42
C PRO A 505 -16.80 -24.64 -22.93
N ASP A 506 -15.87 -24.35 -22.04
CA ASP A 506 -16.10 -24.28 -20.59
C ASP A 506 -16.41 -22.85 -20.11
N GLY A 507 -16.56 -21.90 -21.04
CA GLY A 507 -16.79 -20.49 -20.76
C GLY A 507 -15.60 -19.74 -20.16
N SER A 508 -14.39 -20.32 -20.11
CA SER A 508 -13.18 -19.62 -19.64
C SER A 508 -11.91 -19.89 -20.46
N HIS A 509 -11.68 -21.13 -20.90
CA HIS A 509 -10.47 -21.55 -21.57
C HIS A 509 -10.69 -21.80 -23.07
N PRO A 510 -9.88 -21.21 -23.96
CA PRO A 510 -9.90 -21.52 -25.39
C PRO A 510 -9.54 -22.98 -25.65
N ASN A 511 -10.24 -23.60 -26.59
CA ASN A 511 -9.78 -24.83 -27.24
C ASN A 511 -8.82 -24.48 -28.40
N ALA A 512 -8.37 -25.48 -29.16
CA ALA A 512 -7.46 -25.28 -30.29
C ALA A 512 -7.97 -24.25 -31.33
N LYS A 513 -9.28 -24.22 -31.63
CA LYS A 513 -9.88 -23.21 -32.52
C LYS A 513 -9.87 -21.83 -31.88
N GLY A 514 -10.19 -21.74 -30.59
CA GLY A 514 -10.11 -20.50 -29.83
C GLY A 514 -8.70 -19.91 -29.82
N TYR A 515 -7.66 -20.74 -29.66
CA TYR A 515 -6.27 -20.29 -29.77
C TYR A 515 -5.89 -19.83 -31.17
N ALA A 516 -6.40 -20.47 -32.23
CA ALA A 516 -6.20 -19.99 -33.60
C ALA A 516 -6.83 -18.60 -33.81
N VAL A 517 -8.02 -18.36 -33.26
CA VAL A 517 -8.68 -17.04 -33.28
C VAL A 517 -7.91 -16.01 -32.47
N TRP A 518 -7.39 -16.37 -31.29
CA TRP A 518 -6.50 -15.50 -30.53
C TRP A 518 -5.29 -15.09 -31.38
N ALA A 519 -4.55 -16.06 -31.93
CA ALA A 519 -3.37 -15.76 -32.74
C ALA A 519 -3.71 -14.86 -33.93
N ALA A 520 -4.77 -15.19 -34.69
CA ALA A 520 -5.18 -14.38 -35.83
C ALA A 520 -5.55 -12.94 -35.47
N ALA A 521 -6.17 -12.72 -34.30
CA ALA A 521 -6.52 -11.38 -33.82
C ALA A 521 -5.31 -10.59 -33.30
N MET A 522 -4.34 -11.28 -32.68
CA MET A 522 -3.17 -10.65 -32.06
C MET A 522 -2.02 -10.42 -33.05
N GLU A 523 -1.88 -11.29 -34.06
CA GLU A 523 -0.75 -11.31 -34.99
C GLU A 523 -0.52 -9.97 -35.72
N PRO A 524 -1.55 -9.30 -36.29
CA PRO A 524 -1.33 -8.02 -36.96
C PRO A 524 -0.77 -6.94 -36.03
N ILE A 525 -1.14 -7.00 -34.75
CA ILE A 525 -0.66 -6.08 -33.71
C ILE A 525 0.81 -6.39 -33.40
N LEU A 526 1.15 -7.66 -33.17
CA LEU A 526 2.52 -8.09 -32.90
C LEU A 526 3.46 -7.74 -34.06
N ALA A 527 3.08 -8.08 -35.29
CA ALA A 527 3.87 -7.82 -36.48
C ALA A 527 4.16 -6.33 -36.64
N LYS A 528 3.15 -5.47 -36.43
CA LYS A 528 3.32 -4.01 -36.43
C LYS A 528 4.29 -3.53 -35.35
N LEU A 529 4.18 -4.04 -34.12
CA LEU A 529 5.03 -3.64 -33.00
C LEU A 529 6.49 -4.12 -33.15
N LEU A 530 6.69 -5.25 -33.83
CA LEU A 530 7.99 -5.85 -34.10
C LEU A 530 8.63 -5.37 -35.42
N GLY A 531 7.87 -4.66 -36.25
CA GLY A 531 8.34 -4.17 -37.56
C GLY A 531 8.55 -5.30 -38.57
N GLU A 532 7.73 -6.34 -38.53
CA GLU A 532 7.81 -7.51 -39.41
C GLU A 532 6.51 -7.75 -40.19
N ALA A 533 6.57 -8.65 -41.17
CA ALA A 533 5.38 -9.07 -41.91
C ALA A 533 4.51 -10.00 -41.04
N PRO A 534 3.17 -9.86 -41.04
CA PRO A 534 2.29 -10.78 -40.33
C PRO A 534 2.46 -12.22 -40.83
N VAL A 535 2.44 -13.17 -39.91
CA VAL A 535 2.39 -14.61 -40.23
C VAL A 535 0.99 -14.96 -40.73
N ASP A 536 0.91 -15.58 -41.91
CA ASP A 536 -0.35 -16.04 -42.47
C ASP A 536 -1.00 -17.13 -41.59
N PRO A 537 -2.34 -17.20 -41.51
CA PRO A 537 -3.00 -18.31 -40.83
C PRO A 537 -2.63 -19.68 -41.39
N PRO A 538 -2.58 -20.73 -40.55
CA PRO A 538 -2.36 -22.09 -41.03
C PRO A 538 -3.46 -22.45 -42.04
N LYS A 539 -3.03 -23.03 -43.16
CA LYS A 539 -3.90 -23.45 -44.27
C LYS A 539 -4.85 -24.59 -43.89
#